data_AF-A0A948QBB2-F1
#
_entry.id   AF-A0A948QBB2-F1
#
_cell.length_a   1.000
_cell.length_b   1.000
_cell.length_c   1.000
_cell.angle_alpha   90.00
_cell.angle_beta   90.00
_cell.angle_gamma   90.00
#
_symmetry.space_group_name_H-M   'P 1'
#
loop_
_entity.id
_entity.type
_entity.pdbx_description
1 polymer ?
#
loop_
_entity_poly.entity_id
_entity_poly.type
_entity_poly.pdbx_seq_one_letter_code
_entity_poly.pdbx_strand_id
1 'polypeptide(L)'
;MNILVFIKQVPNTTDVRIDPATNTLIREGVESVINPFDHYAIEEGVRLRERFSGKVTVISMGPPQAEKSLKEAISLGCDEAILLSDKQFAGSDTWATSYILSRAVKKIEDFDIIICGKQASDGDTAQVGPGISAHLDIPQITYVKKIENISENVAKMQRMTEEGWDIMETPLPCLITVVKEINTPRMPSLKGMMKAKSCKIT
;
A
#
# COMPACT_ATOMS: atom_id res chain seq x y z
N MET A 1 14.86 -9.31 4.18
CA MET A 1 13.58 -8.78 4.68
C MET A 1 12.48 -9.00 3.66
N ASN A 2 11.41 -9.67 4.07
CA ASN A 2 10.20 -9.92 3.29
C ASN A 2 9.16 -8.85 3.61
N ILE A 3 8.76 -8.08 2.59
CA ILE A 3 7.95 -6.88 2.75
C ILE A 3 6.66 -7.04 1.95
N LEU A 4 5.53 -6.81 2.61
CA LEU A 4 4.23 -6.76 1.94
C LEU A 4 3.81 -5.30 1.79
N VAL A 5 3.49 -4.88 0.57
CA VAL A 5 2.99 -3.53 0.29
C VAL A 5 1.55 -3.64 -0.20
N PHE A 6 0.60 -3.09 0.55
CA PHE A 6 -0.77 -2.98 0.09
C PHE A 6 -0.98 -1.71 -0.72
N ILE A 7 -1.54 -1.88 -1.91
CA ILE A 7 -1.88 -0.76 -2.80
C ILE A 7 -3.35 -0.83 -3.20
N LYS A 8 -3.95 0.33 -3.46
CA LYS A 8 -5.30 0.46 -3.99
C LYS A 8 -5.27 1.24 -5.31
N GLN A 9 -6.00 0.72 -6.29
CA GLN A 9 -6.35 1.47 -7.48
C GLN A 9 -7.52 2.40 -7.14
N VAL A 10 -7.35 3.69 -7.38
CA VAL A 10 -8.36 4.73 -7.11
C VAL A 10 -8.60 5.58 -8.36
N PRO A 11 -9.77 6.22 -8.51
CA PRO A 11 -9.97 7.24 -9.54
C PRO A 11 -9.03 8.41 -9.31
N ASN A 12 -8.49 9.00 -10.38
CA ASN A 12 -7.72 10.23 -10.28
C ASN A 12 -8.62 11.40 -9.84
N THR A 13 -8.56 11.75 -8.55
CA THR A 13 -9.46 12.73 -7.94
C THR A 13 -9.25 14.16 -8.44
N THR A 14 -8.13 14.48 -9.09
CA THR A 14 -7.91 15.80 -9.71
C THR A 14 -8.84 16.06 -10.89
N ASP A 15 -9.34 14.98 -11.52
CA ASP A 15 -10.15 15.06 -12.74
C ASP A 15 -11.66 14.87 -12.46
N VAL A 16 -12.03 14.58 -11.21
CA VAL A 16 -13.42 14.41 -10.80
C VAL A 16 -14.10 15.76 -10.67
N ARG A 17 -15.20 15.95 -11.41
CA ARG A 17 -15.99 17.19 -11.41
C ARG A 17 -17.41 16.91 -10.93
N ILE A 18 -18.04 17.92 -10.35
CA ILE A 18 -19.48 17.91 -10.06
C ILE A 18 -20.19 18.48 -11.28
N ASP A 19 -21.17 17.73 -11.79
CA ASP A 19 -22.09 18.24 -12.79
C ASP A 19 -22.99 19.31 -12.12
N PRO A 20 -22.91 20.58 -12.54
CA PRO A 20 -23.68 21.65 -11.93
C PRO A 20 -25.19 21.54 -12.19
N ALA A 21 -25.62 20.75 -13.18
CA ALA A 21 -27.04 20.56 -13.49
C ALA A 21 -27.67 19.46 -12.64
N THR A 22 -26.97 18.34 -12.47
CA THR A 22 -27.50 17.17 -11.74
C THR A 22 -27.02 17.10 -10.29
N ASN A 23 -26.02 17.91 -9.91
CA ASN A 23 -25.30 17.80 -8.64
C ASN A 23 -24.72 16.40 -8.38
N THR A 24 -24.45 15.65 -9.45
CA THR A 24 -23.81 14.32 -9.39
C THR A 24 -22.35 14.40 -9.81
N LEU A 25 -21.56 13.40 -9.43
CA LEU A 25 -20.16 13.32 -9.83
C LEU A 25 -20.04 12.79 -11.26
N ILE A 26 -19.33 13.53 -12.11
CA ILE A 26 -18.93 13.08 -13.44
C ILE A 26 -17.74 12.13 -13.25
N ARG A 27 -17.99 10.83 -13.46
CA ARG A 27 -16.99 9.76 -13.27
C ARG A 27 -16.59 9.08 -14.58
N GLU A 28 -17.23 9.42 -15.69
CA GLU A 28 -16.88 8.88 -17.01
C GLU A 28 -15.51 9.40 -17.45
N GLY A 29 -14.65 8.49 -17.91
CA GLY A 29 -13.32 8.84 -18.44
C GLY A 29 -12.26 9.17 -17.39
N VAL A 30 -12.55 9.05 -16.09
CA VAL A 30 -11.55 9.29 -15.04
C VAL A 30 -10.55 8.13 -15.01
N GLU A 31 -9.28 8.42 -15.24
CA GLU A 31 -8.23 7.40 -15.21
C GLU A 31 -8.10 6.82 -13.79
N SER A 32 -7.96 5.50 -13.73
CA SER A 32 -7.64 4.80 -12.49
C SER A 32 -6.12 4.73 -12.30
N VAL A 33 -5.65 5.22 -11.16
CA VAL A 33 -4.22 5.32 -10.80
C VAL A 33 -3.93 4.56 -9.51
N ILE A 34 -2.65 4.30 -9.22
CA ILE A 34 -2.25 3.91 -7.86
C ILE A 34 -2.58 5.08 -6.92
N ASN A 35 -3.16 4.77 -5.76
CA ASN A 35 -3.40 5.78 -4.74
C ASN A 35 -2.12 6.55 -4.39
N PRO A 36 -2.14 7.90 -4.34
CA PRO A 36 -0.94 8.70 -4.11
C PRO A 36 -0.15 8.32 -2.86
N PHE A 37 -0.84 7.96 -1.76
CA PHE A 37 -0.15 7.55 -0.53
C PHE A 37 0.57 6.20 -0.66
N ASP A 38 0.10 5.34 -1.56
CA ASP A 38 0.65 4.01 -1.76
C ASP A 38 1.94 4.05 -2.60
N HIS A 39 2.18 5.11 -3.38
CA HIS A 39 3.48 5.32 -4.02
C HIS A 39 4.61 5.48 -2.99
N TYR A 40 4.35 6.17 -1.87
CA TYR A 40 5.33 6.28 -0.78
C TYR A 40 5.57 4.92 -0.09
N ALA A 41 4.52 4.10 0.03
CA ALA A 41 4.61 2.75 0.57
C ALA A 41 5.43 1.82 -0.34
N ILE A 42 5.20 1.89 -1.65
CA ILE A 42 6.00 1.17 -2.67
C ILE A 42 7.47 1.55 -2.55
N GLU A 43 7.77 2.85 -2.58
CA GLU A 43 9.15 3.32 -2.49
C GLU A 43 9.83 2.86 -1.20
N GLU A 44 9.14 2.96 -0.05
CA GLU A 44 9.74 2.56 1.22
C GLU A 44 10.01 1.05 1.26
N GLY A 45 9.07 0.24 0.74
CA GLY A 45 9.30 -1.20 0.61
C GLY A 45 10.51 -1.52 -0.25
N VAL A 46 10.66 -0.84 -1.39
CA VAL A 46 11.80 -1.03 -2.30
C VAL A 46 13.12 -0.62 -1.63
N ARG A 47 13.16 0.52 -0.93
CA ARG A 47 14.35 1.00 -0.19
C ARG A 47 14.74 0.04 0.92
N LEU A 48 13.78 -0.50 1.67
CA LEU A 48 14.04 -1.47 2.73
C LEU A 48 14.61 -2.77 2.16
N ARG A 49 14.03 -3.31 1.08
CA ARG A 49 14.59 -4.48 0.40
C ARG A 49 16.01 -4.22 -0.11
N GLU A 50 16.29 -3.06 -0.68
CA GLU A 50 17.65 -2.69 -1.12
C GLU A 50 18.66 -2.66 0.05
N ARG A 51 18.22 -2.25 1.24
CA ARG A 51 19.06 -2.21 2.46
C ARG A 51 19.25 -3.56 3.13
N PHE A 52 18.22 -4.40 3.17
CA PHE A 52 18.17 -5.61 3.98
C PHE A 52 18.07 -6.91 3.18
N SER A 53 18.17 -6.82 1.84
CA SER A 53 17.91 -7.92 0.91
C SER A 53 16.48 -8.50 1.07
N GLY A 54 16.14 -9.55 0.33
CA GLY A 54 14.81 -10.18 0.37
C GLY A 54 13.91 -9.71 -0.76
N LYS A 55 12.62 -9.53 -0.47
CA LYS A 55 11.59 -9.38 -1.50
C LYS A 55 10.48 -8.40 -1.12
N VAL A 56 10.01 -7.62 -2.09
CA VAL A 56 8.79 -6.80 -1.98
C VAL A 56 7.65 -7.45 -2.75
N THR A 57 6.61 -7.89 -2.04
CA THR A 57 5.38 -8.39 -2.65
C THR A 57 4.30 -7.32 -2.57
N VAL A 58 3.86 -6.83 -3.72
CA VAL A 58 2.78 -5.85 -3.81
C VAL A 58 1.43 -6.55 -3.94
N ILE A 59 0.44 -6.12 -3.17
CA ILE A 59 -0.86 -6.79 -3.09
C ILE A 59 -1.97 -5.76 -3.27
N SER A 60 -2.97 -6.09 -4.09
CA SER A 60 -4.17 -5.28 -4.24
C SER A 60 -5.42 -6.16 -4.19
N MET A 61 -6.50 -5.62 -3.64
CA MET A 61 -7.84 -6.22 -3.72
C MET A 61 -8.69 -5.32 -4.61
N GLY A 62 -9.26 -5.89 -5.67
CA GLY A 62 -10.03 -5.12 -6.63
C GLY A 62 -10.43 -5.89 -7.88
N PRO A 63 -11.16 -5.24 -8.79
CA PRO A 63 -11.53 -5.83 -10.07
C PRO A 63 -10.30 -6.16 -10.92
N PRO A 64 -10.43 -7.00 -11.98
CA PRO A 64 -9.31 -7.36 -12.87
C PRO A 64 -8.51 -6.18 -13.43
N GLN A 65 -9.13 -5.00 -13.62
CA GLN A 65 -8.43 -3.78 -14.05
C GLN A 65 -7.36 -3.27 -13.07
N ALA A 66 -7.41 -3.66 -11.79
CA ALA A 66 -6.39 -3.33 -10.79
C ALA A 66 -5.03 -3.99 -11.11
N GLU A 67 -5.00 -4.99 -12.00
CA GLU A 67 -3.77 -5.57 -12.54
C GLU A 67 -2.84 -4.51 -13.16
N LYS A 68 -3.40 -3.46 -13.79
CA LYS A 68 -2.61 -2.34 -14.34
C LYS A 68 -1.78 -1.65 -13.25
N SER A 69 -2.41 -1.36 -12.11
CA SER A 69 -1.75 -0.72 -10.96
C SER A 69 -0.69 -1.63 -10.33
N LEU A 70 -0.94 -2.95 -10.28
CA LEU A 70 0.07 -3.91 -9.81
C LEU A 70 1.29 -3.97 -10.76
N LYS A 71 1.08 -3.96 -12.08
CA LYS A 71 2.18 -3.90 -13.06
C LYS A 71 2.97 -2.60 -12.95
N GLU A 72 2.31 -1.49 -12.73
CA GLU A 72 2.98 -0.21 -12.48
C GLU A 72 3.86 -0.29 -11.22
N ALA A 73 3.39 -0.87 -10.12
CA ALA A 73 4.20 -1.10 -8.92
C ALA A 73 5.42 -2.01 -9.18
N ILE A 74 5.28 -3.07 -10.00
CA ILE A 74 6.42 -3.89 -10.46
C ILE A 74 7.43 -3.04 -11.25
N SER A 75 6.96 -2.11 -12.08
CA SER A 75 7.83 -1.21 -12.85
C SER A 75 8.62 -0.24 -11.97
N LEU A 76 8.05 0.09 -10.80
CA LEU A 76 8.66 0.90 -9.73
C LEU A 76 9.61 0.10 -8.84
N GLY A 77 9.74 -1.21 -9.06
CA GLY A 77 10.77 -2.03 -8.42
C GLY A 77 10.25 -3.09 -7.46
N CYS A 78 8.94 -3.29 -7.31
CA CYS A 78 8.41 -4.46 -6.60
C CYS A 78 8.83 -5.79 -7.28
N ASP A 79 8.84 -6.87 -6.51
CA ASP A 79 9.34 -8.16 -6.97
C ASP A 79 8.24 -9.08 -7.48
N GLU A 80 7.19 -9.21 -6.70
CA GLU A 80 6.03 -10.05 -6.97
C GLU A 80 4.75 -9.24 -6.76
N ALA A 81 3.68 -9.66 -7.43
CA ALA A 81 2.39 -9.01 -7.37
C ALA A 81 1.26 -10.02 -7.23
N ILE A 82 0.33 -9.72 -6.33
CA ILE A 82 -0.85 -10.54 -6.04
C ILE A 82 -2.12 -9.71 -6.21
N LEU A 83 -3.09 -10.25 -6.94
CA LEU A 83 -4.42 -9.66 -7.11
C LEU A 83 -5.48 -10.51 -6.41
N LEU A 84 -6.11 -9.96 -5.38
CA LEU A 84 -7.30 -10.55 -4.78
C LEU A 84 -8.54 -10.05 -5.54
N SER A 85 -9.07 -10.89 -6.42
CA SER A 85 -10.22 -10.56 -7.26
C SER A 85 -11.29 -11.65 -7.20
N ASP A 86 -12.44 -11.30 -6.61
CA ASP A 86 -13.66 -12.08 -6.60
C ASP A 86 -14.84 -11.10 -6.54
N LYS A 87 -15.94 -11.44 -7.22
CA LYS A 87 -17.20 -10.65 -7.16
C LYS A 87 -17.74 -10.56 -5.75
N GLN A 88 -17.48 -11.55 -4.89
CA GLN A 88 -17.87 -11.55 -3.47
C GLN A 88 -17.16 -10.46 -2.65
N PHE A 89 -16.06 -9.89 -3.15
CA PHE A 89 -15.36 -8.79 -2.48
C PHE A 89 -15.97 -7.42 -2.82
N ALA A 90 -16.84 -7.34 -3.82
CA ALA A 90 -17.44 -6.08 -4.25
C ALA A 90 -18.33 -5.48 -3.16
N GLY A 91 -18.24 -4.16 -2.95
CA GLY A 91 -19.01 -3.45 -1.92
C GLY A 91 -18.50 -3.64 -0.49
N SER A 92 -17.30 -4.22 -0.29
CA SER A 92 -16.67 -4.33 1.02
C SER A 92 -16.44 -2.95 1.64
N ASP A 93 -16.81 -2.82 2.91
CA ASP A 93 -16.40 -1.70 3.76
C ASP A 93 -14.95 -1.90 4.26
N THR A 94 -14.49 -1.06 5.19
CA THR A 94 -13.12 -1.13 5.71
C THR A 94 -12.87 -2.38 6.56
N TRP A 95 -13.87 -2.88 7.29
CA TRP A 95 -13.77 -4.09 8.09
C TRP A 95 -13.67 -5.33 7.19
N ALA A 96 -14.58 -5.50 6.23
CA ALA A 96 -14.54 -6.61 5.29
C ALA A 96 -13.26 -6.58 4.43
N THR A 97 -12.85 -5.40 3.95
CA THR A 97 -11.62 -5.23 3.17
C THR A 97 -10.39 -5.65 3.98
N SER A 98 -10.24 -5.14 5.21
CA SER A 98 -9.09 -5.48 6.05
C SER A 98 -9.08 -6.95 6.47
N TYR A 99 -10.26 -7.54 6.70
CA TYR A 99 -10.39 -8.98 6.94
C TYR A 99 -9.87 -9.79 5.76
N ILE A 100 -10.36 -9.54 4.53
CA ILE A 100 -9.94 -10.27 3.33
C ILE A 100 -8.42 -10.15 3.10
N LEU A 101 -7.88 -8.92 3.21
CA LEU A 101 -6.44 -8.68 3.07
C LEU A 101 -5.63 -9.43 4.15
N SER A 102 -6.09 -9.46 5.41
CA SER A 102 -5.43 -10.23 6.47
C SER A 102 -5.43 -11.73 6.19
N ARG A 103 -6.48 -12.28 5.55
CA ARG A 103 -6.52 -13.70 5.15
C ARG A 103 -5.49 -14.00 4.06
N ALA A 104 -5.23 -13.05 3.16
CA ALA A 104 -4.16 -13.19 2.18
C ALA A 104 -2.78 -13.18 2.84
N VAL A 105 -2.53 -12.27 3.80
CA VAL A 105 -1.28 -12.27 4.59
C VAL A 105 -1.07 -13.60 5.29
N LYS A 106 -2.12 -14.15 5.95
CA LYS A 106 -2.04 -15.47 6.61
C LYS A 106 -1.73 -16.62 5.65
N LYS A 107 -2.00 -16.47 4.36
CA LYS A 107 -1.65 -17.48 3.34
C LYS A 107 -0.21 -17.31 2.82
N ILE A 108 0.35 -16.11 2.89
CA ILE A 108 1.73 -15.82 2.51
C ILE A 108 2.69 -16.31 3.62
N GLU A 109 2.27 -16.21 4.89
CA GLU A 109 2.94 -16.67 6.12
C GLU A 109 4.28 -15.97 6.44
N ASP A 110 5.17 -15.77 5.47
CA ASP A 110 6.52 -15.24 5.65
C ASP A 110 6.59 -13.74 5.29
N PHE A 111 6.57 -12.88 6.33
CA PHE A 111 6.79 -11.44 6.20
C PHE A 111 7.40 -10.85 7.48
N ASP A 112 8.19 -9.79 7.31
CA ASP A 112 8.76 -9.02 8.41
C ASP A 112 7.98 -7.72 8.65
N ILE A 113 7.50 -7.07 7.58
CA ILE A 113 6.80 -5.78 7.69
C ILE A 113 5.73 -5.63 6.61
N ILE A 114 4.59 -5.08 7.00
CA ILE A 114 3.52 -4.66 6.10
C ILE A 114 3.52 -3.14 6.01
N ILE A 115 3.48 -2.61 4.78
CA ILE A 115 3.45 -1.17 4.53
C ILE A 115 2.19 -0.82 3.75
N CYS A 116 1.42 0.13 4.28
CA CYS A 116 0.26 0.74 3.62
C CYS A 116 0.49 2.24 3.45
N GLY A 117 -0.16 2.87 2.46
CA GLY A 117 -0.33 4.32 2.49
C GLY A 117 -1.19 4.76 3.68
N LYS A 118 -1.09 6.03 4.07
CA LYS A 118 -1.90 6.65 5.14
C LYS A 118 -3.41 6.39 4.95
N GLN A 119 -3.92 6.65 3.75
CA GLN A 119 -5.33 6.50 3.38
C GLN A 119 -5.45 6.39 1.87
N ALA A 120 -6.61 5.94 1.37
CA ALA A 120 -6.95 6.00 -0.05
C ALA A 120 -7.78 7.24 -0.35
N SER A 121 -7.49 7.95 -1.45
CA SER A 121 -8.13 9.23 -1.79
C SER A 121 -9.61 9.15 -2.15
N ASP A 122 -10.15 7.96 -2.40
CA ASP A 122 -11.55 7.77 -2.75
C ASP A 122 -12.45 7.58 -1.52
N GLY A 123 -11.97 6.86 -0.52
CA GLY A 123 -12.70 6.58 0.73
C GLY A 123 -12.26 7.41 1.93
N ASP A 124 -11.01 7.90 1.94
CA ASP A 124 -10.42 8.79 2.96
C ASP A 124 -10.57 8.33 4.43
N THR A 125 -10.73 7.02 4.67
CA THR A 125 -11.02 6.50 6.01
C THR A 125 -9.80 6.31 6.90
N ALA A 126 -8.62 6.09 6.33
CA ALA A 126 -7.38 5.69 7.02
C ALA A 126 -7.51 4.42 7.90
N GLN A 127 -8.52 3.57 7.68
CA GLN A 127 -8.86 2.45 8.57
C GLN A 127 -8.31 1.09 8.14
N VAL A 128 -8.06 0.87 6.84
CA VAL A 128 -7.76 -0.48 6.32
C VAL A 128 -6.42 -1.01 6.85
N GLY A 129 -5.36 -0.20 6.84
CA GLY A 129 -4.06 -0.59 7.42
C GLY A 129 -4.19 -1.03 8.88
N PRO A 130 -4.74 -0.19 9.76
CA PRO A 130 -5.02 -0.57 11.15
C PRO A 130 -5.91 -1.80 11.31
N GLY A 131 -6.94 -1.94 10.48
CA GLY A 131 -7.81 -3.12 10.49
C GLY A 131 -7.05 -4.41 10.17
N ILE A 132 -6.11 -4.38 9.22
CA ILE A 132 -5.28 -5.55 8.87
C ILE A 132 -4.44 -5.96 10.08
N SER A 133 -3.77 -5.00 10.72
CA SER A 133 -2.97 -5.25 11.93
C SER A 133 -3.81 -5.87 13.05
N ALA A 134 -5.01 -5.35 13.29
CA ALA A 134 -5.93 -5.89 14.29
C ALA A 134 -6.38 -7.33 13.99
N HIS A 135 -6.67 -7.67 12.73
CA HIS A 135 -7.04 -9.04 12.34
C HIS A 135 -5.88 -10.04 12.40
N LEU A 136 -4.64 -9.54 12.28
CA LEU A 136 -3.42 -10.33 12.36
C LEU A 136 -2.87 -10.44 13.78
N ASP A 137 -3.35 -9.61 14.71
CA ASP A 137 -2.82 -9.48 16.07
C ASP A 137 -1.32 -9.12 16.09
N ILE A 138 -0.93 -8.17 15.22
CA ILE A 138 0.45 -7.65 15.13
C ILE A 138 0.48 -6.15 15.49
N PRO A 139 1.56 -5.63 16.06
CA PRO A 139 1.67 -4.22 16.38
C PRO A 139 1.63 -3.34 15.13
N GLN A 140 1.24 -2.08 15.32
CA GLN A 140 1.22 -1.09 14.25
C GLN A 140 1.75 0.27 14.67
N ILE A 141 2.32 0.99 13.70
CA ILE A 141 2.65 2.41 13.80
C ILE A 141 2.06 3.14 12.59
N THR A 142 1.06 3.98 12.82
CA THR A 142 0.44 4.80 11.77
C THR A 142 1.17 6.13 11.58
N TYR A 143 1.04 6.74 10.40
CA TYR A 143 1.58 8.06 10.07
C TYR A 143 3.12 8.16 10.16
N VAL A 144 3.81 7.09 9.76
CA VAL A 144 5.28 7.04 9.77
C VAL A 144 5.85 8.00 8.73
N LYS A 145 6.64 8.95 9.20
CA LYS A 145 7.35 9.94 8.37
C LYS A 145 8.83 9.64 8.20
N LYS A 146 9.41 8.72 8.98
CA LYS A 146 10.80 8.29 8.87
C LYS A 146 11.03 6.95 9.55
N ILE A 147 11.76 6.04 8.91
CA ILE A 147 12.33 4.86 9.57
C ILE A 147 13.75 5.23 10.03
N GLU A 148 14.00 5.25 11.33
CA GLU A 148 15.31 5.56 11.91
C GLU A 148 16.26 4.37 11.80
N ASN A 149 15.79 3.21 12.28
CA ASN A 149 16.58 2.00 12.30
C ASN A 149 15.67 0.77 12.30
N ILE A 150 16.17 -0.33 11.73
CA ILE A 150 15.57 -1.66 11.89
C ILE A 150 16.72 -2.60 12.28
N SER A 151 16.60 -3.23 13.46
CA SER A 151 17.45 -4.33 13.90
C SER A 151 16.72 -5.66 13.67
N GLU A 152 17.31 -6.79 14.10
CA GLU A 152 16.74 -8.12 13.83
C GLU A 152 15.27 -8.27 14.23
N ASN A 153 14.88 -7.74 15.40
CA ASN A 153 13.52 -7.95 15.93
C ASN A 153 12.78 -6.65 16.26
N VAL A 154 13.39 -5.48 16.06
CA VAL A 154 12.81 -4.18 16.48
C VAL A 154 12.99 -3.14 15.38
N ALA A 155 11.92 -2.40 15.11
CA ALA A 155 11.94 -1.25 14.23
C ALA A 155 11.69 0.03 15.03
N LYS A 156 12.51 1.06 14.77
CA LYS A 156 12.43 2.40 15.37
C LYS A 156 12.07 3.42 14.31
N MET A 157 11.03 4.21 14.57
CA MET A 157 10.41 5.07 13.56
C MET A 157 9.97 6.40 14.16
N GLN A 158 9.84 7.41 13.31
CA GLN A 158 9.16 8.66 13.64
C GLN A 158 7.70 8.61 13.17
N ARG A 159 6.77 8.73 14.11
CA ARG A 159 5.33 8.88 13.83
C ARG A 159 4.96 10.35 13.87
N MET A 160 4.33 10.85 12.82
CA MET A 160 3.85 12.23 12.77
C MET A 160 2.60 12.43 13.64
N THR A 161 2.55 13.57 14.32
CA THR A 161 1.41 14.10 15.05
C THR A 161 1.11 15.52 14.58
N GLU A 162 0.03 16.12 15.05
CA GLU A 162 -0.33 17.51 14.73
C GLU A 162 0.73 18.52 15.22
N GLU A 163 1.43 18.21 16.32
CA GLU A 163 2.39 19.09 16.97
C GLU A 163 3.86 18.77 16.63
N GLY A 164 4.12 17.69 15.90
CA GLY A 164 5.48 17.27 15.55
C GLY A 164 5.58 15.79 15.23
N TRP A 165 6.43 15.07 15.97
CA TRP A 165 6.56 13.62 15.82
C TRP A 165 7.05 12.94 17.10
N ASP A 166 6.56 11.71 17.28
CA ASP A 166 7.02 10.79 18.32
C ASP A 166 8.06 9.83 17.75
N ILE A 167 9.02 9.44 18.59
CA ILE A 167 9.89 8.31 18.28
C ILE A 167 9.29 7.06 18.91
N MET A 168 8.90 6.11 18.07
CA MET A 168 8.21 4.87 18.45
C MET A 168 9.10 3.67 18.14
N GLU A 169 9.06 2.65 18.99
CA GLU A 169 9.71 1.36 18.79
C GLU A 169 8.65 0.24 18.79
N THR A 170 8.78 -0.72 17.89
CA THR A 170 7.87 -1.86 17.75
C THR A 170 8.64 -3.14 17.46
N PRO A 171 8.23 -4.31 17.99
CA PRO A 171 8.78 -5.57 17.52
C PRO A 171 8.34 -5.86 16.07
N LEU A 172 9.09 -6.72 15.39
CA LEU A 172 8.71 -7.34 14.13
C LEU A 172 8.07 -8.73 14.38
N PRO A 173 7.10 -9.18 13.57
CA PRO A 173 6.53 -8.45 12.43
C PRO A 173 5.58 -7.33 12.85
N CYS A 174 5.49 -6.27 12.04
CA CYS A 174 4.59 -5.14 12.30
C CYS A 174 3.94 -4.61 11.03
N LEU A 175 2.92 -3.77 11.21
CA LEU A 175 2.31 -2.98 10.15
C LEU A 175 2.61 -1.50 10.32
N ILE A 176 2.93 -0.82 9.24
CA ILE A 176 3.07 0.63 9.23
C ILE A 176 2.19 1.28 8.18
N THR A 177 1.68 2.46 8.49
CA THR A 177 1.11 3.36 7.48
C THR A 177 2.02 4.55 7.29
N VAL A 178 2.27 4.95 6.04
CA VAL A 178 3.24 5.99 5.72
C VAL A 178 2.60 7.27 5.20
N VAL A 179 3.25 8.40 5.48
CA VAL A 179 2.89 9.72 4.96
C VAL A 179 3.91 10.19 3.93
N LYS A 180 3.60 11.28 3.19
CA LYS A 180 4.45 11.80 2.11
C LYS A 180 5.87 12.16 2.55
N GLU A 181 6.08 12.48 3.81
CA GLU A 181 7.37 12.88 4.37
C GLU A 181 8.40 11.72 4.44
N ILE A 182 7.95 10.47 4.30
CA ILE A 182 8.79 9.27 4.40
C ILE A 182 9.86 9.18 3.31
N ASN A 183 9.51 9.58 2.08
CA ASN A 183 10.38 9.51 0.91
C ASN A 183 9.81 10.30 -0.29
N THR A 184 10.58 10.31 -1.38
CA THR A 184 10.13 10.73 -2.70
C THR A 184 10.09 9.49 -3.60
N PRO A 185 8.92 9.10 -4.15
CA PRO A 185 8.82 7.91 -4.99
C PRO A 185 9.70 8.00 -6.24
N ARG A 186 10.36 6.90 -6.60
CA ARG A 186 11.18 6.83 -7.82
C ARG A 186 10.34 6.78 -9.10
N MET A 187 11.00 7.06 -10.21
CA MET A 187 10.44 6.85 -11.55
C MET A 187 10.66 5.39 -12.02
N PRO A 188 9.77 4.83 -12.84
CA PRO A 188 9.99 3.52 -13.45
C PRO A 188 11.26 3.48 -14.30
N SER A 189 12.06 2.42 -14.15
CA SER A 189 13.22 2.18 -15.02
C SER A 189 12.81 1.39 -16.27
N LEU A 190 13.57 1.48 -17.36
CA LEU A 190 13.33 0.67 -18.57
C LEU A 190 13.30 -0.83 -18.25
N LYS A 191 14.23 -1.30 -17.42
CA LYS A 191 14.27 -2.68 -16.95
C LYS A 191 13.02 -3.05 -16.13
N GLY A 192 12.57 -2.13 -15.28
CA GLY A 192 11.34 -2.27 -14.49
C GLY A 192 10.10 -2.40 -15.39
N MET A 193 9.98 -1.54 -16.41
CA MET A 193 8.87 -1.61 -17.37
C MET A 193 8.86 -2.93 -18.16
N MET A 194 10.03 -3.42 -18.57
CA MET A 194 10.14 -4.73 -19.22
C MET A 194 9.72 -5.87 -18.28
N LYS A 195 10.18 -5.84 -17.02
CA LYS A 195 9.80 -6.80 -15.97
C LYS A 195 8.29 -6.77 -15.73
N ALA A 196 7.68 -5.59 -15.63
CA ALA A 196 6.24 -5.43 -15.43
C ALA A 196 5.41 -6.04 -16.56
N LYS A 197 5.91 -5.97 -17.81
CA LYS A 197 5.23 -6.56 -18.97
C LYS A 197 5.23 -8.08 -18.95
N SER A 198 6.30 -8.71 -18.47
CA SER A 198 6.44 -10.17 -18.40
C SER A 198 6.04 -10.78 -17.05
N CYS A 199 5.85 -9.95 -16.02
CA CYS A 199 5.47 -10.39 -14.69
C CYS A 199 4.08 -11.04 -14.72
N LYS A 200 4.00 -12.26 -14.19
CA LYS A 200 2.75 -12.95 -13.94
C LYS A 200 2.19 -12.45 -12.61
N ILE A 201 1.00 -11.87 -12.65
CA ILE A 201 0.24 -11.51 -11.46
C ILE A 201 -0.43 -12.78 -10.94
N THR A 202 -0.26 -13.05 -9.65
CA THR A 202 -0.80 -14.24 -9.00
C THR A 202 -2.17 -13.98 -8.40
#